data_AF-A0A2K3LRD1-F1
#
_entry.id   AF-A0A2K3LRD1-F1
#
_cell.length_a   1.000
_cell.length_b   1.000
_cell.length_c   1.000
_cell.angle_alpha   90.00
_cell.angle_beta   90.00
_cell.angle_gamma   90.00
#
_symmetry.space_group_name_H-M   'P 1'
#
loop_
_entity.id
_entity.type
_entity.pdbx_description
1 polymer ?
#
loop_
_entity_poly.entity_id
_entity_poly.type
_entity_poly.pdbx_seq_one_letter_code
_entity_poly.pdbx_strand_id
1 'polypeptide(L)'
;MWFATIGILIYTMIILWFLEHHLNPKSGGPLKNQISTTMWFTFSSLFFAHREKINSNSAKVVVGVWLFLVLVLTSSYTANLSSLLTVQKLRSERDIEWLKQNKLPVGCDNKSTFLKDYLVQVYDFPTDQVVDIENEQDIVDKFKSKKISAIFTESPYVKVFLNKHCKDYTATTAAYKFGGMGFVFQKGAPIARDFSEAILTLAENGRL
;
A
#
# COMPACT_ATOMS: atom_id res chain seq x y z
N MET A 1 13.42 13.80 12.07
CA MET A 1 13.97 13.74 10.69
C MET A 1 14.22 15.14 10.14
N TRP A 2 13.21 15.96 9.84
CA TRP A 2 13.39 17.29 9.22
C TRP A 2 14.27 18.28 10.01
N PHE A 3 14.14 18.35 11.34
CA PHE A 3 15.04 19.18 12.14
C PHE A 3 16.49 18.68 12.15
N ALA A 4 16.70 17.36 12.10
CA ALA A 4 18.03 16.77 11.99
C ALA A 4 18.64 17.02 10.61
N THR A 5 17.85 16.94 9.53
CA THR A 5 18.33 17.25 8.17
C THR A 5 18.70 18.73 8.05
N ILE A 6 17.89 19.65 8.59
CA ILE A 6 18.19 21.08 8.63
C ILE A 6 19.46 21.35 9.46
N GLY A 7 19.58 20.73 10.63
CA GLY A 7 20.76 20.88 11.49
C GLY A 7 22.05 20.41 10.83
N ILE A 8 22.00 19.28 10.11
CA ILE A 8 23.15 18.75 9.38
C ILE A 8 23.51 19.64 8.19
N LEU A 9 22.53 20.15 7.43
CA LEU A 9 22.78 21.07 6.31
C LEU A 9 23.47 22.35 6.79
N ILE A 10 23.03 22.91 7.93
CA ILE A 10 23.65 24.08 8.56
C ILE A 10 25.09 23.74 8.99
N TYR A 11 25.30 22.60 9.65
CA TYR A 11 26.63 22.17 10.10
C TYR A 11 27.63 22.06 8.93
N THR A 12 27.20 21.51 7.81
CA THR A 12 28.06 21.33 6.63
C THR A 12 28.28 22.62 5.86
N MET A 13 27.32 23.54 5.87
CA MET A 13 27.48 24.89 5.35
C MET A 13 28.54 25.66 6.16
N ILE A 14 28.56 25.50 7.48
CA ILE A 14 29.56 26.10 8.37
C ILE A 14 30.96 25.50 8.12
N ILE A 15 31.07 24.18 7.95
CA ILE A 15 32.36 23.52 7.66
C ILE A 15 32.94 23.99 6.32
N LEU A 16 32.11 24.03 5.27
CA LEU A 16 32.57 24.47 3.95
C LEU A 16 32.99 25.94 3.96
N TRP A 17 32.23 26.81 4.65
CA TRP A 17 32.62 28.21 4.85
C TRP A 17 33.97 28.34 5.56
N PHE A 18 34.22 27.55 6.61
CA PHE A 18 35.50 27.56 7.33
C PHE A 18 36.66 27.07 6.45
N LEU A 19 36.45 25.99 5.68
CA LEU A 19 37.47 25.42 4.80
C LEU A 19 37.82 26.35 3.63
N GLU A 20 36.82 27.01 3.04
CA GLU A 20 36.98 27.97 1.96
C GLU A 20 37.69 29.25 2.44
N HIS A 21 37.36 29.73 3.64
CA HIS A 21 38.04 30.88 4.25
C HIS A 21 39.52 30.61 4.54
N HIS A 22 39.85 29.38 4.97
CA HIS A 22 41.24 29.00 5.23
C HIS A 22 42.08 28.81 3.95
N LEU A 23 41.46 28.49 2.82
CA LEU A 23 42.13 28.27 1.54
C LEU A 23 42.28 29.55 0.71
N ASN A 24 41.53 30.62 1.00
CA ASN A 24 41.54 31.83 0.19
C ASN A 24 41.49 33.14 1.02
N PRO A 25 42.61 33.54 1.68
CA PRO A 25 42.66 34.71 2.54
C PRO A 25 42.66 36.07 1.81
N LYS A 26 42.36 36.12 0.50
CA LYS A 26 42.50 37.31 -0.36
C LYS A 26 41.20 37.89 -0.93
N SER A 27 40.03 37.46 -0.46
CA SER A 27 38.74 38.00 -0.94
C SER A 27 38.07 38.86 0.12
N GLY A 28 38.53 40.11 0.24
CA GLY A 28 37.90 41.15 1.07
C GLY A 28 36.69 41.75 0.38
N GLY A 29 35.51 41.15 0.56
CA GLY A 29 34.22 41.68 0.13
C GLY A 29 33.18 41.66 1.27
N PRO A 30 32.07 42.42 1.18
CA PRO A 30 31.09 42.52 2.26
C PRO A 30 30.46 41.15 2.60
N LEU A 31 30.47 40.81 3.90
CA LEU A 31 30.07 39.52 4.50
C LEU A 31 28.76 38.93 3.94
N LYS A 32 27.78 39.79 3.62
CA LYS A 32 26.46 39.38 3.14
C LYS A 32 26.51 38.74 1.74
N ASN A 33 27.38 39.23 0.86
CA ASN A 33 27.54 38.67 -0.49
C ASN A 33 28.32 37.36 -0.44
N GLN A 34 29.34 37.26 0.42
CA GLN A 34 30.14 36.04 0.56
C GLN A 34 29.29 34.87 1.08
N ILE A 35 28.43 35.12 2.08
CA ILE A 35 27.48 34.11 2.58
C ILE A 35 26.49 33.70 1.50
N SER A 36 26.00 34.64 0.68
CA SER A 36 25.09 34.34 -0.43
C SER A 36 25.76 33.51 -1.52
N THR A 37 27.03 33.77 -1.84
CA THR A 37 27.77 33.02 -2.85
C THR A 37 28.13 31.63 -2.35
N THR A 38 28.53 31.49 -1.08
CA THR A 38 28.77 30.18 -0.44
C THR A 38 27.46 29.38 -0.26
N MET A 39 26.34 30.02 0.07
CA MET A 39 25.01 29.38 0.07
C MET A 39 24.61 28.90 -1.33
N TRP A 40 24.84 29.72 -2.35
CA TRP A 40 24.55 29.34 -3.74
C TRP A 40 25.44 28.20 -4.22
N PHE A 41 26.72 28.21 -3.85
CA PHE A 41 27.68 27.17 -4.20
C PHE A 41 27.41 25.84 -3.46
N THR A 42 27.04 25.90 -2.18
CA THR A 42 26.62 24.72 -1.41
C THR A 42 25.32 24.12 -1.95
N PHE A 43 24.35 24.97 -2.35
CA PHE A 43 23.13 24.54 -3.02
C PHE A 43 23.41 23.92 -4.41
N SER A 44 24.30 24.52 -5.20
CA SER A 44 24.76 23.96 -6.48
C SER A 44 25.54 22.66 -6.31
N SER A 45 26.36 22.50 -5.26
CA SER A 45 27.06 21.24 -4.98
C SER A 45 26.11 20.13 -4.51
N LEU A 46 24.95 20.49 -3.95
CA LEU A 46 23.91 19.55 -3.51
C LEU A 46 23.17 18.91 -4.69
N PHE A 47 23.08 19.63 -5.81
CA PHE A 47 22.37 19.21 -7.03
C PHE A 47 23.28 18.93 -8.24
N PHE A 48 24.50 19.44 -8.24
CA PHE A 48 25.45 19.36 -9.35
C PHE A 48 26.82 18.97 -8.80
N ALA A 49 27.04 17.66 -8.72
CA ALA A 49 28.37 17.13 -8.46
C ALA A 49 29.30 17.53 -9.61
N HIS A 50 30.53 17.93 -9.25
CA HIS A 50 31.71 17.97 -10.11
C HIS A 50 31.92 19.25 -10.95
N ARG A 51 32.66 20.24 -10.41
CA ARG A 51 33.39 21.15 -11.31
C ARG A 51 34.77 21.67 -10.88
N GLU A 52 35.30 21.30 -9.71
CA GLU A 52 36.67 21.70 -9.35
C GLU A 52 37.52 20.54 -8.83
N LYS A 53 38.76 20.44 -9.36
CA LYS A 53 39.78 19.46 -8.95
C LYS A 53 40.26 19.81 -7.54
N ILE A 54 39.71 19.13 -6.54
CA ILE A 54 40.14 19.23 -5.14
C ILE A 54 41.49 18.50 -4.98
N ASN A 55 42.56 19.27 -4.77
CA ASN A 55 43.94 18.73 -4.77
C ASN A 55 44.42 18.24 -3.38
N SER A 56 43.73 18.59 -2.29
CA SER A 56 44.11 18.20 -0.93
C SER A 56 43.44 16.90 -0.47
N ASN A 57 44.22 15.99 0.14
CA ASN A 57 43.71 14.70 0.61
C ASN A 57 42.61 14.84 1.69
N SER A 58 42.72 15.85 2.55
CA SER A 58 41.74 16.14 3.60
C SER A 58 40.39 16.56 3.05
N ALA A 59 40.36 17.36 1.99
CA ALA A 59 39.10 17.80 1.38
C ALA A 59 38.39 16.66 0.65
N LYS A 60 39.12 15.66 0.12
CA LYS A 60 38.52 14.44 -0.45
C LYS A 60 37.78 13.61 0.59
N VAL A 61 38.34 13.49 1.81
CA VAL A 61 37.68 12.78 2.92
C VAL A 61 36.39 13.49 3.33
N VAL A 62 36.43 14.83 3.43
CA VAL A 62 35.25 15.64 3.78
C VAL A 62 34.14 15.48 2.73
N VAL A 63 34.49 15.49 1.43
CA VAL A 63 33.52 15.24 0.35
C VAL A 63 32.96 13.82 0.40
N GLY A 64 33.77 12.81 0.73
CA GLY A 64 33.31 11.43 0.90
C GLY A 64 32.27 11.29 2.02
N VAL A 65 32.54 11.88 3.19
CA VAL A 65 31.60 11.90 4.33
C VAL A 65 30.32 12.66 3.98
N TRP A 66 30.44 13.78 3.25
CA TRP A 66 29.29 14.54 2.75
C TRP A 66 28.40 13.74 1.79
N LEU A 67 29.00 13.07 0.80
CA LEU A 67 28.26 12.21 -0.15
C LEU A 67 27.56 11.04 0.57
N PHE A 68 28.23 10.42 1.55
CA PHE A 68 27.63 9.37 2.36
C PHE A 68 26.40 9.87 3.13
N LEU A 69 26.45 11.10 3.64
CA LEU A 69 25.33 11.71 4.35
C LEU A 69 24.14 11.99 3.42
N VAL A 70 24.40 12.57 2.24
CA VAL A 70 23.36 12.82 1.22
C VAL A 70 22.70 11.50 0.79
N LEU A 71 23.48 10.43 0.65
CA LEU A 71 22.97 9.09 0.36
C LEU A 71 22.02 8.60 1.47
N VAL A 72 22.41 8.69 2.75
CA VAL A 72 21.53 8.28 3.86
C VAL A 72 20.22 9.09 3.90
N LEU A 73 20.29 10.39 3.60
CA LEU A 73 19.12 11.27 3.55
C LEU A 73 18.15 10.85 2.45
N THR A 74 18.67 10.64 1.23
CA THR A 74 17.87 10.25 0.07
C THR A 74 17.29 8.86 0.22
N SER A 75 18.05 7.90 0.77
CA SER A 75 17.54 6.57 1.11
C SER A 75 16.42 6.62 2.15
N SER A 76 16.55 7.42 3.20
CA SER A 76 15.51 7.54 4.25
C SER A 76 14.23 8.18 3.71
N TYR A 77 14.36 9.21 2.87
CA TYR A 77 13.21 9.84 2.21
C TYR A 77 12.50 8.85 1.27
N THR A 78 13.27 8.12 0.47
CA THR A 78 12.75 7.11 -0.45
C THR A 78 12.06 5.97 0.31
N ALA A 79 12.63 5.51 1.42
CA ALA A 79 12.03 4.49 2.28
C ALA A 79 10.71 4.96 2.89
N ASN A 80 10.66 6.19 3.41
CA ASN A 80 9.44 6.74 4.01
C ASN A 80 8.33 6.95 2.96
N LEU A 81 8.69 7.47 1.78
CA LEU A 81 7.77 7.61 0.66
C LEU A 81 7.25 6.24 0.18
N SER A 82 8.15 5.27 0.03
CA SER A 82 7.79 3.90 -0.35
C SER A 82 6.88 3.26 0.70
N SER A 83 7.12 3.49 1.98
CA SER A 83 6.25 3.00 3.06
C SER A 83 4.84 3.61 2.95
N LEU A 84 4.75 4.93 2.73
CA LEU A 84 3.46 5.62 2.58
C LEU A 84 2.65 5.06 1.40
N LEU A 85 3.30 4.91 0.23
CA LEU A 85 2.67 4.36 -0.96
C LEU A 85 2.27 2.89 -0.80
N THR A 86 3.01 2.13 0.01
CA THR A 86 2.71 0.71 0.26
C THR A 86 1.54 0.55 1.24
N VAL A 87 1.46 1.36 2.29
CA VAL A 87 0.39 1.30 3.29
C VAL A 87 -0.97 1.66 2.70
N GLN A 88 -1.05 2.67 1.84
CA GLN A 88 -2.29 3.05 1.15
C GLN A 88 -2.82 1.95 0.21
N LYS A 89 -1.93 1.12 -0.36
CA LYS A 89 -2.33 0.04 -1.26
C LYS A 89 -2.78 -1.23 -0.51
N LEU A 90 -2.29 -1.44 0.70
CA LEU A 90 -2.62 -2.62 1.52
C LEU A 90 -3.91 -2.44 2.33
N ARG A 91 -4.25 -1.21 2.72
CA ARG A 91 -5.50 -0.91 3.42
C ARG A 91 -6.53 -0.44 2.41
N SER A 92 -7.38 -1.36 1.93
CA SER A 92 -8.63 -0.95 1.30
C SER A 92 -9.37 -0.08 2.31
N GLU A 93 -9.59 1.21 2.01
CA GLU A 93 -10.22 2.18 2.93
C GLU A 93 -11.61 1.73 3.43
N ARG A 94 -12.19 0.70 2.79
CA ARG A 94 -13.50 0.13 3.08
C ARG A 94 -13.38 -1.26 3.70
N ASP A 95 -12.80 -1.31 4.89
CA ASP A 95 -12.74 -2.53 5.70
C ASP A 95 -14.15 -2.93 6.19
N ILE A 96 -14.34 -4.21 6.53
CA ILE A 96 -15.61 -4.76 7.02
C ILE A 96 -16.07 -3.99 8.27
N GLU A 97 -15.13 -3.68 9.17
CA GLU A 97 -15.40 -2.92 10.39
C GLU A 97 -15.85 -1.48 10.08
N TRP A 98 -15.30 -0.86 9.04
CA TRP A 98 -15.71 0.48 8.61
C TRP A 98 -17.14 0.48 8.04
N LEU A 99 -17.53 -0.55 7.28
CA LEU A 99 -18.90 -0.71 6.79
C LEU A 99 -19.90 -0.80 7.96
N LYS A 100 -19.56 -1.58 8.99
CA LYS A 100 -20.37 -1.75 10.20
C LYS A 100 -20.50 -0.44 10.99
N GLN A 101 -19.38 0.23 11.29
CA GLN A 101 -19.38 1.47 12.07
C GLN A 101 -20.17 2.60 11.41
N ASN A 102 -20.15 2.68 10.08
CA ASN A 102 -20.88 3.68 9.31
C ASN A 102 -22.32 3.26 8.95
N LYS A 103 -22.79 2.10 9.41
CA LYS A 103 -24.13 1.55 9.14
C LYS A 103 -24.46 1.50 7.63
N LEU A 104 -23.47 1.15 6.82
CA LEU A 104 -23.60 1.17 5.36
C LEU A 104 -24.25 -0.13 4.85
N PRO A 105 -25.30 -0.06 4.02
CA PRO A 105 -26.02 -1.26 3.59
C PRO A 105 -25.09 -2.21 2.81
N VAL A 106 -25.15 -3.50 3.14
CA VAL A 106 -24.35 -4.57 2.53
C VAL A 106 -25.26 -5.58 1.84
N GLY A 107 -24.94 -5.93 0.60
CA GLY A 107 -25.69 -6.92 -0.17
C GLY A 107 -25.30 -8.35 0.22
N CYS A 108 -26.29 -9.23 0.35
CA CYS A 108 -26.10 -10.67 0.49
C CYS A 108 -27.11 -11.41 -0.40
N ASP A 109 -26.71 -12.52 -1.03
CA ASP A 109 -27.65 -13.35 -1.80
C ASP A 109 -28.78 -13.81 -0.88
N ASN A 110 -30.02 -13.64 -1.33
CA ASN A 110 -31.20 -14.06 -0.59
C ASN A 110 -31.22 -15.57 -0.34
N LYS A 111 -30.67 -16.37 -1.28
CA LYS A 111 -30.66 -17.83 -1.21
C LYS A 111 -29.58 -18.38 -0.26
N SER A 112 -28.52 -17.61 -0.01
CA SER A 112 -27.40 -18.05 0.82
C SER A 112 -27.66 -17.75 2.29
N THR A 113 -28.53 -18.56 2.93
CA THR A 113 -28.81 -18.48 4.38
C THR A 113 -27.53 -18.54 5.21
N PHE A 114 -26.58 -19.40 4.80
CA PHE A 114 -25.27 -19.52 5.43
C PHE A 114 -24.50 -18.19 5.49
N LEU A 115 -24.48 -17.41 4.40
CA LEU A 115 -23.77 -16.13 4.39
C LEU A 115 -24.46 -15.08 5.26
N LYS A 116 -25.80 -15.04 5.26
CA LYS A 116 -26.57 -14.16 6.14
C LYS A 116 -26.29 -14.48 7.61
N ASP A 117 -26.35 -15.75 7.99
CA ASP A 117 -26.05 -16.20 9.35
C ASP A 117 -24.61 -15.88 9.74
N TYR A 118 -23.66 -16.06 8.83
CA TYR A 118 -22.25 -15.72 9.08
C TYR A 118 -22.04 -14.22 9.29
N LEU A 119 -22.68 -13.36 8.48
CA LEU A 119 -22.60 -11.91 8.64
C LEU A 119 -23.18 -11.45 9.98
N VAL A 120 -24.32 -12.01 10.40
CA VAL A 120 -24.98 -11.61 11.64
C VAL A 120 -24.31 -12.22 12.87
N GLN A 121 -24.01 -13.52 12.86
CA GLN A 121 -23.53 -14.23 14.06
C GLN A 121 -22.01 -14.10 14.29
N VAL A 122 -21.22 -13.99 13.21
CA VAL A 122 -19.75 -13.97 13.31
C VAL A 122 -19.19 -12.56 13.14
N TYR A 123 -19.67 -11.82 12.13
CA TYR A 123 -19.24 -10.44 11.92
C TYR A 123 -20.07 -9.38 12.68
N ASP A 124 -21.12 -9.81 13.36
CA ASP A 124 -21.99 -8.95 14.19
C ASP A 124 -22.59 -7.78 13.37
N PHE A 125 -23.02 -8.07 12.14
CA PHE A 125 -23.75 -7.09 11.34
C PHE A 125 -25.19 -6.95 11.82
N PRO A 126 -25.68 -5.70 11.99
CA PRO A 126 -27.10 -5.44 12.19
C PRO A 126 -27.94 -5.99 11.03
N THR A 127 -29.05 -6.66 11.33
CA THR A 127 -29.90 -7.30 10.30
C THR A 127 -30.52 -6.27 9.33
N ASP A 128 -30.77 -5.05 9.79
CA ASP A 128 -31.24 -3.93 8.98
C ASP A 128 -30.22 -3.42 7.96
N GLN A 129 -28.93 -3.72 8.19
CA GLN A 129 -27.84 -3.37 7.29
C GLN A 129 -27.68 -4.40 6.14
N VAL A 130 -28.22 -5.61 6.29
CA VAL A 130 -28.11 -6.68 5.30
C VAL A 130 -29.27 -6.58 4.31
N VAL A 131 -28.95 -6.29 3.05
CA VAL A 131 -29.89 -6.14 1.96
C VAL A 131 -29.87 -7.39 1.09
N ASP A 132 -31.04 -7.97 0.87
CA ASP A 132 -31.20 -9.15 0.04
C ASP A 132 -30.95 -8.83 -1.43
N ILE A 133 -30.21 -9.70 -2.11
CA ILE A 133 -29.91 -9.63 -3.54
C ILE A 133 -30.53 -10.84 -4.23
N GLU A 134 -31.21 -10.62 -5.35
CA GLU A 134 -31.89 -11.70 -6.08
C GLU A 134 -31.12 -12.23 -7.29
N ASN A 135 -30.48 -11.33 -8.05
CA ASN A 135 -29.82 -11.66 -9.31
C ASN A 135 -28.68 -10.69 -9.63
N GLU A 136 -27.92 -11.00 -10.68
CA GLU A 136 -26.76 -10.20 -11.10
C GLU A 136 -27.12 -8.76 -11.52
N GLN A 137 -28.28 -8.55 -12.12
CA GLN A 137 -28.73 -7.22 -12.54
C GLN A 137 -29.11 -6.35 -11.32
N ASP A 138 -29.74 -6.95 -10.32
CA ASP A 138 -30.08 -6.32 -9.05
C ASP A 138 -28.84 -5.87 -8.28
N ILE A 139 -27.72 -6.61 -8.38
CA ILE A 139 -26.41 -6.16 -7.86
C ILE A 139 -26.02 -4.83 -8.50
N VAL A 140 -26.01 -4.77 -9.82
CA VAL A 140 -25.60 -3.60 -10.60
C VAL A 140 -26.52 -2.41 -10.30
N ASP A 141 -27.83 -2.64 -10.25
CA ASP A 141 -28.83 -1.60 -10.00
C ASP A 141 -28.74 -1.07 -8.56
N LYS A 142 -28.50 -1.92 -7.57
CA LYS A 142 -28.31 -1.51 -6.18
C LYS A 142 -27.00 -0.76 -5.95
N PHE A 143 -25.93 -1.11 -6.65
CA PHE A 143 -24.70 -0.32 -6.63
C PHE A 143 -24.90 1.05 -7.28
N LYS A 144 -25.54 1.12 -8.46
CA LYS A 144 -25.82 2.38 -9.17
C LYS A 144 -26.73 3.32 -8.37
N SER A 145 -27.77 2.77 -7.74
CA SER A 145 -28.71 3.51 -6.90
C SER A 145 -28.17 3.80 -5.49
N LYS A 146 -26.93 3.40 -5.17
CA LYS A 146 -26.29 3.54 -3.85
C LYS A 146 -27.09 2.90 -2.72
N LYS A 147 -27.90 1.88 -3.04
CA LYS A 147 -28.64 1.08 -2.05
C LYS A 147 -27.74 0.09 -1.31
N ILE A 148 -26.60 -0.27 -1.88
CA ILE A 148 -25.57 -1.09 -1.24
C ILE A 148 -24.19 -0.46 -1.42
N SER A 149 -23.32 -0.61 -0.43
CA SER A 149 -21.93 -0.12 -0.45
C SER A 149 -20.92 -1.23 -0.71
N ALA A 150 -21.29 -2.48 -0.40
CA ALA A 150 -20.50 -3.68 -0.62
C ALA A 150 -21.42 -4.89 -0.82
N ILE A 151 -20.89 -5.97 -1.38
CA ILE A 151 -21.57 -7.26 -1.49
C ILE A 151 -20.70 -8.35 -0.90
N PHE A 152 -21.31 -9.24 -0.11
CA PHE A 152 -20.69 -10.46 0.40
C PHE A 152 -21.27 -11.66 -0.36
N THR A 153 -20.40 -12.38 -1.04
CA THR A 153 -20.76 -13.59 -1.80
C THR A 153 -19.53 -14.50 -1.93
N GLU A 154 -19.74 -15.73 -2.37
CA GLU A 154 -18.73 -16.77 -2.45
C GLU A 154 -17.71 -16.45 -3.56
N SER A 155 -16.44 -16.76 -3.28
CA SER A 155 -15.31 -16.41 -4.16
C SER A 155 -15.47 -16.77 -5.66
N PRO A 156 -15.96 -17.97 -6.06
CA PRO A 156 -16.09 -18.29 -7.48
C PRO A 156 -17.10 -17.37 -8.20
N TYR A 157 -18.21 -17.02 -7.57
CA TYR A 157 -19.22 -16.14 -8.17
C TYR A 157 -18.70 -14.71 -8.32
N VAL A 158 -17.98 -14.20 -7.31
CA VAL A 158 -17.30 -12.89 -7.41
C VAL A 158 -16.34 -12.85 -8.60
N LYS A 159 -15.51 -13.89 -8.77
CA LYS A 159 -14.53 -13.93 -9.86
C LYS A 159 -15.20 -13.86 -11.24
N VAL A 160 -16.29 -14.60 -11.42
CA VAL A 160 -17.06 -14.56 -12.67
C VAL A 160 -17.68 -13.18 -12.89
N PHE A 161 -18.28 -12.59 -11.85
CA PHE A 161 -18.87 -11.25 -11.92
C PHE A 161 -17.83 -10.18 -12.28
N LEU A 162 -16.67 -10.18 -11.62
CA LEU A 162 -15.59 -9.25 -11.93
C LEU A 162 -15.04 -9.42 -13.34
N ASN A 163 -14.99 -10.65 -13.86
CA ASN A 163 -14.54 -10.89 -15.23
C ASN A 163 -15.55 -10.39 -16.28
N LYS A 164 -16.84 -10.27 -15.93
CA LYS A 164 -17.84 -9.63 -16.78
C LYS A 164 -17.82 -8.09 -16.64
N HIS A 165 -17.50 -7.59 -15.45
CA HIS A 165 -17.54 -6.16 -15.11
C HIS A 165 -16.17 -5.61 -14.64
N CYS A 166 -15.12 -5.83 -15.44
CA CYS A 166 -13.73 -5.62 -15.03
C CYS A 166 -13.34 -4.19 -14.64
N LYS A 167 -14.10 -3.18 -15.05
CA LYS A 167 -13.75 -1.76 -14.87
C LYS A 167 -14.52 -1.07 -13.74
N ASP A 168 -15.70 -1.58 -13.42
CA ASP A 168 -16.67 -0.89 -12.57
C ASP A 168 -16.59 -1.35 -11.11
N TYR A 169 -16.06 -2.55 -10.87
CA TYR A 169 -16.03 -3.17 -9.55
C TYR A 169 -14.67 -3.74 -9.21
N THR A 170 -14.42 -3.84 -7.91
CA THR A 170 -13.24 -4.49 -7.35
C THR A 170 -13.68 -5.35 -6.17
N ALA A 171 -12.98 -6.45 -5.92
CA ALA A 171 -13.18 -7.25 -4.74
C ALA A 171 -11.97 -7.15 -3.82
N THR A 172 -12.25 -7.00 -2.54
CA THR A 172 -11.25 -7.20 -1.49
C THR A 172 -11.36 -8.65 -1.04
N THR A 173 -10.23 -9.35 -0.96
CA THR A 173 -10.22 -10.72 -0.44
C THR A 173 -10.41 -10.66 1.07
N ALA A 174 -11.36 -11.43 1.60
CA ALA A 174 -11.52 -11.56 3.04
C ALA A 174 -10.22 -12.10 3.65
N ALA A 175 -9.86 -11.64 4.85
CA ALA A 175 -8.66 -12.07 5.56
C ALA A 175 -8.64 -13.59 5.83
N TYR A 176 -9.83 -14.21 5.90
CA TYR A 176 -10.00 -15.63 6.12
C TYR A 176 -10.82 -16.26 5.01
N LYS A 177 -10.26 -17.27 4.35
CA LYS A 177 -10.99 -18.14 3.44
C LYS A 177 -11.67 -19.23 4.28
N PHE A 178 -12.98 -19.14 4.41
CA PHE A 178 -13.78 -20.12 5.13
C PHE A 178 -14.54 -21.01 4.13
N GLY A 179 -14.51 -22.32 4.36
CA GLY A 179 -15.31 -23.31 3.63
C GLY A 179 -14.75 -23.77 2.28
N GLY A 180 -15.59 -24.56 1.59
CA GLY A 180 -15.34 -25.17 0.28
C GLY A 180 -16.64 -25.77 -0.28
N MET A 181 -16.68 -26.02 -1.59
CA MET A 181 -17.80 -26.71 -2.22
C MET A 181 -17.57 -28.22 -2.15
N GLY A 182 -18.64 -28.98 -1.90
CA GLY A 182 -18.56 -30.43 -1.78
C GLY A 182 -19.84 -31.10 -2.29
N PHE A 183 -19.72 -32.37 -2.64
CA PHE A 183 -20.85 -33.21 -2.98
C PHE A 183 -21.36 -33.93 -1.74
N VAL A 184 -22.68 -34.00 -1.61
CA VAL A 184 -23.33 -34.60 -0.44
C VAL A 184 -23.95 -35.93 -0.81
N PHE A 185 -23.65 -36.96 -0.02
CA PHE A 185 -24.20 -38.30 -0.15
C PHE A 185 -24.84 -38.75 1.16
N GLN A 186 -25.77 -39.69 1.10
CA GLN A 186 -26.35 -40.29 2.30
C GLN A 186 -25.26 -40.98 3.13
N LYS A 187 -25.40 -40.93 4.46
CA LYS A 187 -24.44 -41.55 5.37
C LYS A 187 -24.34 -43.05 5.10
N GLY A 188 -23.12 -43.54 4.87
CA GLY A 188 -22.84 -44.93 4.56
C GLY A 188 -22.96 -45.29 3.07
N ALA A 189 -23.28 -44.34 2.19
CA ALA A 189 -23.31 -44.60 0.76
C ALA A 189 -21.88 -44.93 0.25
N PRO A 190 -21.68 -46.10 -0.41
CA PRO A 190 -20.36 -46.53 -0.84
C PRO A 190 -19.73 -45.58 -1.87
N ILE A 191 -20.57 -44.94 -2.71
CA ILE A 191 -20.18 -43.99 -3.74
C ILE A 191 -19.47 -42.75 -3.21
N ALA A 192 -19.67 -42.38 -1.94
CA ALA A 192 -19.06 -41.20 -1.36
C ALA A 192 -17.53 -41.30 -1.35
N ARG A 193 -16.99 -42.50 -1.13
CA ARG A 193 -15.55 -42.76 -1.16
C ARG A 193 -15.01 -42.64 -2.58
N ASP A 194 -15.66 -43.29 -3.54
CA ASP A 194 -15.23 -43.30 -4.94
C ASP A 194 -15.27 -41.88 -5.54
N PHE A 195 -16.28 -41.07 -5.18
CA PHE A 195 -16.34 -39.65 -5.58
C PHE A 195 -15.21 -38.82 -4.95
N SER A 196 -14.90 -39.06 -3.67
CA SER A 196 -13.82 -38.33 -2.99
C SER A 196 -12.46 -38.65 -3.61
N GLU A 197 -12.22 -39.92 -3.96
CA GLU A 197 -11.02 -40.37 -4.66
C GLU A 197 -10.91 -39.76 -6.06
N ALA A 198 -12.02 -39.70 -6.80
CA ALA A 198 -12.04 -39.05 -8.12
C ALA A 198 -11.72 -37.55 -8.03
N ILE A 199 -12.30 -36.84 -7.05
CA ILE A 199 -12.02 -35.41 -6.82
C ILE A 199 -10.55 -35.20 -6.46
N LEU A 200 -10.00 -36.04 -5.58
CA LEU A 200 -8.59 -35.96 -5.19
C LEU A 200 -7.67 -36.20 -6.40
N THR A 201 -7.97 -37.22 -7.21
CA THR A 201 -7.23 -37.54 -8.43
C THR A 201 -7.24 -36.37 -9.43
N LEU A 202 -8.38 -35.70 -9.60
CA LEU A 202 -8.47 -34.52 -10.47
C LEU A 202 -7.66 -33.34 -9.92
N ALA A 203 -7.68 -33.13 -8.60
CA ALA A 203 -6.92 -32.07 -7.94
C ALA A 203 -5.41 -32.30 -8.04
N GLU A 204 -4.93 -33.53 -7.78
CA GLU A 204 -3.51 -33.90 -7.87
C GLU A 204 -2.97 -33.76 -9.30
N ASN A 205 -3.80 -34.07 -10.30
CA ASN A 205 -3.45 -33.92 -11.71
C ASN A 205 -3.63 -32.50 -12.26
N GLY A 206 -4.12 -31.54 -11.46
CA GLY A 206 -4.32 -30.15 -11.88
C GLY A 206 -5.42 -29.96 -12.93
N ARG A 207 -6.43 -30.84 -12.95
CA ARG A 207 -7.56 -30.81 -13.90
C ARG A 207 -8.87 -30.32 -13.27
N LEU A 208 -8.80 -29.83 -12.03
CA LEU A 208 -9.91 -29.31 -11.24
C LEU A 208 -10.08 -27.80 -11.40
#